data_AF-A0A1F5EJY8-F1
#
_entry.id   AF-A0A1F5EJY8-F1
#
_cell.length_a   1.000
_cell.length_b   1.000
_cell.length_c   1.000
_cell.angle_alpha   90.00
_cell.angle_beta   90.00
_cell.angle_gamma   90.00
#
_symmetry.space_group_name_H-M   'P 1'
#
loop_
_entity.id
_entity.type
_entity.pdbx_description
1 polymer ?
#
loop_
_entity_poly.entity_id
_entity_poly.type
_entity_poly.pdbx_seq_one_letter_code
_entity_poly.pdbx_strand_id
1 'polypeptide(L)'
;MKNIAITEKRKRIGAIQMMLMLGVAVMIDIIQIFFLFFFGIGLIVNRFITIFAFMTFFLWFALNGVTFLTGKMSKEKMFRFFGVAFGEFIPIIGSLPLWSFGIYFTIKSVRKEDEIG
;
A
#
# COMPACT_ATOMS: atom_id res chain seq x y z
N MET A 1 14.47 -10.67 -41.30
CA MET A 1 13.24 -10.31 -40.53
C MET A 1 13.67 -10.03 -39.11
N LYS A 2 13.57 -8.77 -38.66
CA LYS A 2 13.95 -8.36 -37.30
C LYS A 2 12.83 -8.81 -36.38
N ASN A 3 13.07 -9.81 -35.53
CA ASN A 3 12.14 -10.19 -34.46
C ASN A 3 12.09 -9.03 -33.47
N ILE A 4 11.12 -8.14 -33.67
CA ILE A 4 10.76 -7.13 -32.69
C ILE A 4 10.01 -7.91 -31.61
N ALA A 5 10.76 -8.44 -30.65
CA ALA A 5 10.20 -8.79 -29.36
C ALA A 5 9.65 -7.49 -28.79
N ILE A 6 8.35 -7.27 -28.94
CA ILE A 6 7.63 -6.30 -28.14
C ILE A 6 7.73 -6.86 -26.73
N THR A 7 8.75 -6.45 -26.00
CA THR A 7 8.89 -6.75 -24.59
C THR A 7 7.76 -6.00 -23.90
N GLU A 8 6.56 -6.58 -23.89
CA GLU A 8 5.43 -6.17 -23.06
C GLU A 8 6.00 -5.97 -21.65
N LYS A 9 6.12 -4.71 -21.23
CA LYS A 9 6.60 -4.38 -19.89
C LYS A 9 5.61 -5.01 -18.93
N ARG A 10 6.02 -6.13 -18.31
CA ARG A 10 5.13 -6.93 -17.48
C ARG A 10 4.66 -6.05 -16.32
N LYS A 11 3.37 -5.71 -16.35
CA LYS A 11 2.70 -5.03 -15.24
C LYS A 11 2.55 -6.01 -14.08
N ARG A 12 3.28 -5.80 -13.00
CA ARG A 12 3.29 -6.71 -11.84
C ARG A 12 1.96 -6.72 -11.09
N ILE A 13 1.25 -5.60 -11.09
CA ILE A 13 -0.06 -5.44 -10.42
C ILE A 13 -1.15 -5.14 -11.45
N GLY A 14 -2.03 -6.12 -11.64
CA GLY A 14 -3.19 -6.03 -12.52
C GLY A 14 -4.22 -4.97 -12.08
N ALA A 15 -5.20 -4.70 -12.94
CA ALA A 15 -6.29 -3.76 -12.62
C ALA A 15 -7.19 -4.30 -11.50
N ILE A 16 -7.58 -5.57 -11.59
CA ILE A 16 -8.42 -6.25 -10.59
C ILE A 16 -7.71 -6.32 -9.23
N GLN A 17 -6.43 -6.70 -9.22
CA GLN A 17 -5.64 -6.73 -7.99
C GLN A 17 -5.55 -5.35 -7.33
N MET A 18 -5.33 -4.28 -8.11
CA MET A 18 -5.35 -2.93 -7.58
C MET A 18 -6.70 -2.59 -6.93
N MET A 19 -7.82 -2.91 -7.59
CA MET A 19 -9.15 -2.66 -7.04
C MET A 19 -9.36 -3.43 -5.73
N LEU A 20 -8.93 -4.69 -5.66
CA LEU A 20 -9.03 -5.49 -4.43
C LEU A 20 -8.17 -4.92 -3.31
N MET A 21 -6.92 -4.55 -3.59
CA MET A 21 -6.03 -3.94 -2.60
C MET A 21 -6.60 -2.64 -2.05
N LEU A 22 -7.15 -1.78 -2.93
CA LEU A 22 -7.80 -0.54 -2.50
C LEU A 22 -9.09 -0.80 -1.73
N GLY A 23 -9.90 -1.78 -2.13
CA GLY A 23 -11.11 -2.15 -1.40
C GLY A 23 -10.80 -2.62 0.02
N VAL A 24 -9.78 -3.45 0.20
CA VAL A 24 -9.30 -3.89 1.51
C VAL A 24 -8.75 -2.70 2.32
N ALA A 25 -8.00 -1.79 1.69
CA ALA A 25 -7.46 -0.61 2.37
C ALA A 25 -8.56 0.32 2.89
N VAL A 26 -9.57 0.60 2.06
CA VAL A 26 -10.75 1.40 2.44
C VAL A 26 -11.51 0.73 3.58
N MET A 27 -11.68 -0.59 3.54
CA MET A 27 -12.34 -1.33 4.62
C MET A 27 -11.57 -1.20 5.94
N ILE A 28 -10.24 -1.30 5.90
CA ILE A 28 -9.38 -1.10 7.07
C ILE A 28 -9.52 0.31 7.62
N ASP A 29 -9.45 1.33 6.76
CA ASP A 29 -9.62 2.73 7.17
C ASP A 29 -10.99 2.96 7.85
N ILE A 30 -12.08 2.42 7.28
CA ILE A 30 -13.42 2.52 7.89
C ILE A 30 -13.45 1.87 9.27
N ILE A 31 -12.87 0.68 9.42
CA ILE A 31 -12.81 -0.04 10.71
C ILE A 31 -12.00 0.77 11.73
N GLN A 32 -10.86 1.34 11.34
CA GLN A 32 -10.00 2.11 12.24
C GLN A 32 -10.65 3.43 12.68
N ILE A 33 -11.31 4.14 11.75
CA ILE A 33 -12.09 5.34 12.05
C ILE A 33 -13.25 4.99 13.00
N PHE A 34 -13.96 3.90 12.75
CA PHE A 34 -15.04 3.42 13.61
C PHE A 34 -14.55 3.14 15.04
N PHE A 35 -13.41 2.46 15.20
CA PHE A 35 -12.83 2.19 16.52
C PHE A 35 -12.26 3.44 17.21
N LEU A 36 -11.86 4.46 16.45
CA LEU A 36 -11.42 5.73 17.02
C LEU A 36 -12.54 6.43 17.80
N PHE A 37 -13.81 6.26 17.40
CA PHE A 37 -14.96 6.79 18.13
C PHE A 37 -15.16 6.17 19.53
N PHE A 38 -14.66 4.95 19.78
CA PHE A 38 -14.76 4.26 21.07
C PHE A 38 -13.60 4.61 22.01
N PHE A 39 -13.42 5.91 22.28
CA PHE A 39 -12.33 6.55 23.05
C PHE A 39 -11.62 5.63 24.07
N GLY A 40 -10.29 5.48 23.94
CA GLY A 40 -9.44 4.67 24.84
C GLY A 40 -9.03 3.31 24.26
N ILE A 41 -9.98 2.41 23.98
CA ILE A 41 -9.70 1.07 23.41
C ILE A 41 -9.24 1.19 21.96
N GLY A 42 -9.82 2.14 21.22
CA GLY A 42 -9.46 2.43 19.82
C GLY A 42 -7.97 2.70 19.62
N LEU A 43 -7.28 3.33 20.59
CA LEU A 43 -5.84 3.64 20.46
C LEU A 43 -4.95 2.39 20.47
N ILE A 44 -5.34 1.35 21.20
CA ILE A 44 -4.59 0.10 21.29
C ILE A 44 -4.97 -0.80 20.11
N VAL A 45 -6.28 -0.96 19.87
CA VAL A 45 -6.79 -1.83 18.80
C VAL A 45 -6.37 -1.32 17.42
N ASN A 46 -6.41 -0.01 17.17
CA ASN A 46 -5.98 0.55 15.88
C ASN A 46 -4.50 0.26 15.59
N ARG A 47 -3.62 0.21 16.60
CA ARG A 47 -2.20 -0.16 16.40
C ARG A 47 -2.05 -1.60 15.93
N PHE A 48 -2.81 -2.53 16.51
CA PHE A 48 -2.81 -3.92 16.05
C PHE A 48 -3.34 -4.02 14.62
N ILE A 49 -4.43 -3.32 14.30
CA ILE A 49 -4.98 -3.28 12.93
C ILE A 49 -3.94 -2.73 11.95
N THR A 50 -3.25 -1.64 12.29
CA THR A 50 -2.17 -1.05 11.47
C THR A 50 -1.04 -2.06 11.21
N ILE A 51 -0.61 -2.82 12.23
CA ILE A 51 0.42 -3.85 12.06
C ILE A 51 -0.06 -4.96 11.11
N PHE A 52 -1.29 -5.45 11.29
CA PHE A 52 -1.87 -6.47 10.42
C PHE A 52 -2.06 -5.97 8.98
N ALA A 53 -2.52 -4.73 8.80
CA ALA A 53 -2.65 -4.08 7.51
C ALA A 53 -1.28 -3.98 6.81
N PHE A 54 -0.26 -3.51 7.54
CA PHE A 54 1.11 -3.44 7.05
C PHE A 54 1.60 -4.81 6.57
N MET A 55 1.50 -5.85 7.39
CA MET A 55 1.94 -7.20 7.04
C MET A 55 1.19 -7.76 5.83
N THR A 56 -0.12 -7.56 5.78
CA THR A 56 -0.99 -8.02 4.69
C THR A 56 -0.59 -7.39 3.37
N PHE A 57 -0.48 -6.07 3.32
CA PHE A 57 -0.11 -5.38 2.08
C PHE A 57 1.35 -5.62 1.71
N PHE A 58 2.26 -5.66 2.68
CA PHE A 58 3.66 -5.96 2.42
C PHE A 58 3.81 -7.34 1.76
N LEU A 59 3.14 -8.35 2.31
CA LEU A 59 3.12 -9.69 1.74
C LEU A 59 2.46 -9.68 0.35
N TRP A 60 1.34 -8.97 0.17
CA TRP A 60 0.66 -8.90 -1.12
C TRP A 60 1.56 -8.28 -2.21
N PHE A 61 2.27 -7.21 -1.88
CA PHE A 61 3.26 -6.63 -2.78
C PHE A 61 4.42 -7.60 -3.06
N ALA A 62 4.94 -8.28 -2.03
CA ALA A 62 6.00 -9.27 -2.19
C ALA A 62 5.57 -10.44 -3.11
N LEU A 63 4.35 -10.94 -2.97
CA LEU A 63 3.77 -11.99 -3.82
C LEU A 63 3.64 -11.56 -5.29
N ASN A 64 3.51 -10.26 -5.56
CA ASN A 64 3.53 -9.72 -6.93
C ASN A 64 4.95 -9.35 -7.41
N GLY A 65 6.00 -9.75 -6.70
CA GLY A 65 7.39 -9.45 -7.07
C GLY A 65 7.76 -7.97 -6.92
N VAL A 66 7.06 -7.25 -6.03
CA VAL A 66 7.40 -5.87 -5.70
C VAL A 66 8.38 -5.85 -4.54
N THR A 67 9.61 -5.41 -4.82
CA THR A 67 10.62 -5.17 -3.79
C THR A 67 10.56 -3.71 -3.35
N PHE A 68 10.54 -3.46 -2.04
CA PHE A 68 10.59 -2.11 -1.49
C PHE A 68 12.02 -1.57 -1.36
N LEU A 69 13.00 -2.46 -1.11
CA LEU A 69 14.39 -2.10 -0.86
C LEU A 69 15.23 -1.94 -2.13
N THR A 70 14.72 -2.39 -3.28
CA THR A 70 15.47 -2.48 -4.53
C THR A 70 14.61 -1.97 -5.69
N GLY A 71 15.25 -1.37 -6.69
CA GLY A 71 14.60 -0.80 -7.87
C GLY A 71 14.66 0.73 -7.94
N LYS A 72 14.34 1.28 -9.12
CA LYS A 72 14.46 2.72 -9.41
C LYS A 72 13.54 3.59 -8.55
N MET A 73 12.43 3.02 -8.08
CA MET A 73 11.42 3.72 -7.26
C MET A 73 11.40 3.25 -5.81
N SER A 74 12.44 2.55 -5.34
CA SER A 74 12.53 1.97 -3.98
C SER A 74 12.27 3.00 -2.88
N LYS A 75 12.94 4.16 -2.96
CA LYS A 75 12.78 5.26 -1.98
C LYS A 75 11.34 5.77 -1.90
N GLU A 76 10.69 5.95 -3.04
CA GLU A 76 9.31 6.45 -3.08
C GLU A 76 8.32 5.40 -2.57
N LYS A 77 8.49 4.13 -2.95
CA LYS A 77 7.66 3.02 -2.45
C LYS A 77 7.82 2.87 -0.94
N MET A 78 9.06 2.93 -0.45
CA MET A 78 9.34 2.90 1.00
C MET A 78 8.68 4.07 1.71
N PHE A 79 8.90 5.31 1.26
CA PHE A 79 8.33 6.47 1.92
C PHE A 79 6.80 6.44 1.92
N ARG A 80 6.16 6.09 0.81
CA ARG A 80 4.69 6.05 0.70
C ARG A 80 4.06 4.92 1.49
N PHE A 81 4.68 3.74 1.52
CA PHE A 81 4.14 2.58 2.22
C PHE A 81 4.43 2.61 3.72
N PHE A 82 5.69 2.84 4.09
CA PHE A 82 6.10 2.91 5.50
C PHE A 82 5.68 4.22 6.14
N GLY A 83 5.69 5.34 5.41
CA GLY A 83 5.24 6.62 5.93
C GLY A 83 3.78 6.62 6.37
N VAL A 84 2.93 5.85 5.68
CA VAL A 84 1.55 5.61 6.13
C VAL A 84 1.50 4.78 7.39
N ALA A 85 2.25 3.68 7.46
CA ALA A 85 2.32 2.85 8.66
C ALA A 85 2.81 3.63 9.89
N PHE A 86 3.79 4.54 9.73
CA PHE A 86 4.26 5.43 10.80
C PHE A 86 3.29 6.59 11.08
N GLY A 87 2.62 7.12 10.06
CA GLY A 87 1.65 8.21 10.18
C GLY A 87 0.44 7.83 11.05
N GLU A 88 0.01 6.57 10.99
CA GLU A 88 -1.05 6.00 11.83
C GLU A 88 -0.73 5.98 13.34
N PHE A 89 0.55 6.08 13.73
CA PHE A 89 0.91 6.20 15.14
C PHE A 89 0.63 7.61 15.71
N ILE A 90 0.43 8.59 14.83
CA ILE A 90 0.12 9.97 15.21
C ILE A 90 -1.41 10.12 15.25
N PRO A 91 -2.04 10.29 16.43
CA PRO A 91 -3.49 10.21 16.59
C PRO A 91 -4.29 11.21 15.74
N ILE A 92 -3.68 12.34 15.36
CA ILE A 92 -4.33 13.39 14.56
C ILE A 92 -4.39 12.98 13.08
N ILE A 93 -3.35 12.31 12.58
CA ILE A 93 -3.22 11.95 11.17
C ILE A 93 -3.98 10.65 10.86
N GLY A 94 -4.07 9.72 11.82
CA GLY A 94 -4.85 8.47 11.71
C GLY A 94 -6.38 8.63 11.66
N SER A 95 -6.89 9.87 11.57
CA SER A 95 -8.30 10.15 11.26
C SER A 95 -8.57 10.19 9.74
N LEU A 96 -7.51 10.27 8.93
CA LEU A 96 -7.57 10.22 7.48
C LEU A 96 -7.50 8.77 7.00
N PRO A 97 -8.04 8.45 5.81
CA PRO A 97 -7.91 7.12 5.22
C PRO A 97 -6.49 6.91 4.65
N LEU A 98 -5.48 6.86 5.53
CA LEU A 98 -4.08 6.85 5.15
C LEU A 98 -3.71 5.56 4.41
N TRP A 99 -4.29 4.41 4.79
CA TRP A 99 -4.04 3.16 4.09
C TRP A 99 -4.49 3.23 2.64
N SER A 100 -5.70 3.72 2.38
CA SER A 100 -6.22 3.89 1.02
C SER A 100 -5.30 4.74 0.16
N PHE A 101 -4.86 5.89 0.68
CA PHE A 101 -3.92 6.75 -0.04
C PHE A 101 -2.54 6.11 -0.22
N GLY A 102 -1.99 5.51 0.84
CA GLY A 102 -0.69 4.84 0.82
C GLY A 102 -0.61 3.73 -0.21
N ILE A 103 -1.61 2.85 -0.23
CA ILE A 103 -1.72 1.75 -1.18
C ILE A 103 -1.89 2.27 -2.59
N TYR A 104 -2.77 3.26 -2.81
CA TYR A 104 -2.94 3.87 -4.12
C TYR A 104 -1.63 4.44 -4.68
N PHE A 105 -0.93 5.27 -3.90
CA PHE A 105 0.32 5.89 -4.35
C PHE A 105 1.48 4.89 -4.48
N THR A 106 1.48 3.82 -3.68
CA THR A 106 2.46 2.73 -3.79
C THR A 106 2.25 1.94 -5.07
N ILE A 107 1.00 1.56 -5.40
CA ILE A 107 0.68 0.90 -6.68
C ILE A 107 1.05 1.80 -7.86
N LYS A 108 0.82 3.11 -7.76
CA LYS A 108 1.23 4.07 -8.79
C LYS A 108 2.76 4.09 -8.97
N SER A 109 3.54 4.04 -7.88
CA SER A 109 5.00 3.90 -7.96
C SER A 109 5.43 2.59 -8.60
N VAL A 110 4.78 1.48 -8.26
CA VAL A 110 5.09 0.16 -8.85
C VAL A 110 4.84 0.18 -10.36
N ARG A 111 3.69 0.70 -10.80
CA ARG A 111 3.37 0.79 -12.23
C ARG A 111 4.32 1.70 -12.99
N LYS A 112 4.67 2.85 -12.42
CA LYS A 112 5.71 3.73 -13.00
C LYS A 112 7.06 3.04 -13.09
N GLU A 113 7.44 2.27 -12.06
CA GLU A 113 8.68 1.48 -12.10
C GLU A 113 8.63 0.44 -13.21
N ASP A 114 7.52 -0.28 -13.38
CA ASP A 114 7.32 -1.23 -14.49
C ASP A 114 7.48 -0.53 -15.86
N GLU A 115 6.92 0.69 -16.00
CA GLU A 115 7.03 1.54 -17.19
C GLU A 115 8.45 2.05 -17.45
N ILE A 116 9.31 2.17 -16.45
CA ILE A 116 10.70 2.66 -16.57
C ILE A 116 11.71 1.50 -16.66
N GLY A 117 11.32 0.29 -16.23
CA GLY A 117 12.17 -0.91 -16.15
C GLY A 117 13.17 -0.78 -15.01
#